data_AF-A0AAU3IFX9-F1
#
_entry.id   AF-A0AAU3IFX9-F1
#
_cell.length_a   1.000
_cell.length_b   1.000
_cell.length_c   1.000
_cell.angle_alpha   90.00
_cell.angle_beta   90.00
_cell.angle_gamma   90.00
#
_symmetry.space_group_name_H-M   'P 1'
#
loop_
_entity.id
_entity.type
_entity.pdbx_description
1 polymer ?
#
loop_
_entity_poly.entity_id
_entity_poly.type
_entity_poly.pdbx_seq_one_letter_code
_entity_poly.pdbx_strand_id
1 'polypeptide(L)' 'MSLGWEWVEYRESPTPGAYCVKRKGDTMYLSQSQRDAGCRWRFHDPKAFHRFKGRSNYCYTYG' A
#
# COMPACT_ATOMS: atom_id res chain seq x y z
N MET A 1 12.82 -0.10 -21.14
CA MET A 1 13.11 0.88 -20.08
C MET A 1 11.93 0.88 -19.12
N SER A 2 11.93 0.00 -18.11
CA SER A 2 10.87 0.01 -17.10
C SER A 2 11.14 1.20 -16.17
N LEU A 3 10.16 2.08 -16.00
CA LEU A 3 10.22 3.14 -15.00
C LEU A 3 10.25 2.45 -13.64
N GLY A 4 11.45 2.29 -13.10
CA GLY A 4 11.81 1.37 -12.01
C GLY A 4 11.25 1.77 -10.66
N TRP A 5 9.95 1.55 -10.49
CA TRP A 5 9.22 1.72 -9.26
C TRP A 5 8.65 0.35 -8.87
N GLU A 6 9.21 -0.25 -7.82
CA GLU A 6 8.73 -1.53 -7.29
C GLU A 6 7.87 -1.29 -6.05
N TRP A 7 6.70 -1.91 -6.02
CA TRP A 7 5.83 -1.94 -4.84
C TRP A 7 6.39 -2.91 -3.82
N VAL A 8 6.66 -2.42 -2.62
CA VAL A 8 7.17 -3.24 -1.52
C VAL A 8 6.27 -3.07 -0.30
N GLU A 9 5.99 -4.19 0.36
CA GLU A 9 5.27 -4.26 1.63
C GLU A 9 6.25 -4.57 2.76
N TYR A 10 6.31 -3.71 3.78
CA TYR A 10 7.06 -3.99 5.00
C TYR A 10 6.18 -4.73 6.00
N ARG A 11 6.47 -6.01 6.24
CA ARG A 11 5.73 -6.83 7.20
C ARG A 11 6.21 -6.67 8.64
N GLU A 12 7.50 -6.35 8.85
CA GLU A 12 8.12 -6.41 10.18
C GLU A 12 9.05 -5.24 10.55
N SER A 13 9.82 -4.67 9.62
CA SER A 13 10.72 -3.54 9.88
C SER A 13 10.98 -2.77 8.57
N PRO A 14 11.20 -1.45 8.57
CA PRO A 14 11.23 -0.51 9.71
C PRO A 14 9.85 -0.01 10.15
N THR A 15 8.79 -0.28 9.38
CA THR A 15 7.42 0.13 9.71
C THR A 15 6.45 -0.93 9.22
N PRO A 16 6.04 -1.88 10.08
CA PRO A 16 5.04 -2.88 9.75
C PRO A 16 3.77 -2.23 9.15
N GLY A 17 3.30 -2.75 8.02
CA GLY A 17 2.10 -2.25 7.34
C GLY A 17 2.32 -1.07 6.42
N ALA A 18 3.57 -0.63 6.25
CA ALA A 18 3.89 0.38 5.26
C ALA A 18 4.00 -0.26 3.87
N TYR A 19 3.27 0.31 2.92
CA TYR A 19 3.60 0.16 1.50
C TYR A 19 4.55 1.26 1.10
N CYS A 20 5.57 0.93 0.33
CA CYS A 20 6.44 1.91 -0.29
C CYS A 20 6.64 1.61 -1.77
N VAL A 21 7.06 2.63 -2.49
CA VAL A 21 7.58 2.48 -3.84
C VAL A 21 9.07 2.73 -3.79
N LYS A 22 9.86 1.75 -4.23
CA LYS A 22 11.32 1.87 -4.30
C LYS A 22 11.76 2.21 -5.71
N ARG A 23 12.70 3.15 -5.81
CA ARG A 23 13.49 3.46 -7.01
C ARG A 23 14.95 3.48 -6.58
N LYS A 24 15.91 3.14 -7.45
CA LYS A 24 17.34 3.04 -7.08
C LYS A 24 17.81 4.23 -6.21
N GLY A 25 18.12 3.95 -4.94
CA GLY A 25 18.58 4.94 -3.94
C GLY A 25 17.48 5.58 -3.09
N ASP A 26 16.21 5.52 -3.52
CA ASP A 26 15.09 6.21 -2.92
C ASP A 26 13.98 5.26 -2.44
N THR A 27 13.38 5.59 -1.30
CA THR A 27 12.17 4.92 -0.79
C THR A 27 11.12 5.96 -0.47
N MET A 28 9.94 5.84 -1.07
CA MET A 28 8.80 6.70 -0.77
C MET A 28 7.69 5.87 -0.12
N TYR A 29 7.38 6.16 1.14
CA TYR A 29 6.23 5.56 1.82
C TYR A 29 4.93 6.10 1.27
N LEU A 30 3.95 5.22 1.13
CA LEU A 30 2.62 5.62 0.73
C LEU A 30 1.84 6.20 1.91
N SER A 31 1.22 7.35 1.68
CA SER A 31 0.24 7.90 2.59
C SER A 31 -0.97 6.95 2.74
N GLN A 32 -1.78 7.17 3.77
CA GLN A 32 -3.03 6.41 3.93
C GLN A 32 -3.95 6.59 2.71
N SER A 33 -4.05 7.81 2.16
CA SER A 33 -4.88 8.09 0.99
C SER A 33 -4.42 7.37 -0.28
N GLN A 34 -3.11 7.23 -0.48
CA GLN A 34 -2.55 6.45 -1.60
C GLN A 34 -2.84 4.95 -1.44
N ARG A 35 -2.76 4.42 -0.21
CA ARG A 35 -3.13 3.03 0.08
C ARG A 35 -4.62 2.77 -0.12
N ASP A 36 -5.48 3.69 0.33
CA ASP A 36 -6.92 3.63 0.09
C ASP A 36 -7.24 3.65 -1.41
N ALA A 37 -6.57 4.51 -2.20
CA ALA A 37 -6.71 4.53 -3.65
C ALA A 37 -6.36 3.19 -4.31
N GLY A 38 -5.31 2.51 -3.82
CA GLY A 38 -4.97 1.14 -4.23
C GLY A 38 -6.09 0.13 -3.94
N CYS A 39 -6.71 0.21 -2.76
CA CYS A 39 -7.86 -0.64 -2.43
C CYS A 39 -9.08 -0.35 -3.32
N ARG A 40 -9.39 0.92 -3.59
CA ARG A 40 -10.50 1.32 -4.48
C ARG A 40 -10.29 0.80 -5.90
N TRP A 41 -9.08 0.92 -6.42
CA TRP A 41 -8.72 0.39 -7.73
C TRP A 41 -8.86 -1.14 -7.77
N ARG A 42 -8.34 -1.84 -6.76
CA ARG A 42 -8.39 -3.32 -6.71
C ARG A 42 -9.81 -3.86 -6.69
N PHE A 43 -10.69 -3.25 -5.91
CA PHE A 43 -12.06 -3.75 -5.69
C PHE A 43 -13.13 -3.04 -6.51
N HIS A 44 -12.78 -2.01 -7.29
CA HIS A 44 -13.72 -1.16 -8.02
C HIS A 44 -14.82 -0.56 -7.13
N ASP A 45 -14.52 -0.39 -5.84
CA ASP A 45 -15.43 0.15 -4.82
C ASP A 45 -14.86 1.47 -4.30
N PRO A 46 -15.55 2.62 -4.50
CA PRO A 46 -15.07 3.93 -4.04
C PRO A 46 -15.00 4.03 -2.50
N LYS A 47 -15.72 3.17 -1.77
CA LYS A 47 -15.70 3.12 -0.31
C LYS A 47 -14.63 2.18 0.24
N ALA A 48 -13.90 1.46 -0.61
CA ALA A 48 -12.82 0.60 -0.16
C ALA A 48 -11.71 1.42 0.52
N PHE A 49 -11.16 0.87 1.61
CA PHE A 49 -10.11 1.52 2.38
C PHE A 49 -9.10 0.51 2.93
N HIS A 50 -7.90 1.00 3.17
CA HIS A 50 -6.78 0.21 3.65
C HIS A 50 -6.69 0.25 5.18
N ARG A 51 -6.42 -0.89 5.82
CA ARG A 51 -6.00 -0.95 7.22
C ARG A 51 -4.89 -1.96 7.39
N PHE A 52 -3.96 -1.62 8.28
CA PHE A 52 -2.98 -2.57 8.79
C PHE A 52 -3.54 -3.24 10.05
N LYS A 53 -3.53 -4.57 10.09
CA LYS A 53 -4.01 -5.35 11.25
C LYS A 53 -3.06 -6.51 11.53
N GLY A 54 -2.53 -6.57 12.76
CA GLY A 54 -1.56 -7.58 13.17
C GLY A 54 -0.22 -7.38 12.46
N ARG A 55 -0.01 -8.09 11.35
CA ARG A 55 1.21 -8.04 10.52
C ARG A 55 0.93 -8.00 9.01
N SER A 56 -0.32 -7.75 8.64
CA SER A 56 -0.76 -7.80 7.26
C SER A 56 -1.59 -6.57 6.91
N ASN A 57 -1.47 -6.14 5.66
CA ASN A 57 -2.33 -5.13 5.09
C ASN A 57 -3.61 -5.74 4.53
N TYR A 58 -4.73 -5.08 4.80
CA TYR A 58 -6.06 -5.50 4.37
C TYR A 58 -6.76 -4.35 3.67
N CYS A 59 -7.48 -4.68 2.61
CA CYS A 59 -8.49 -3.82 2.05
C CYS A 59 -9.85 -4.26 2.57
N TYR A 60 -10.61 -3.32 3.10
CA TYR A 60 -11.98 -3.53 3.53
C TYR A 60 -12.92 -2.88 2.53
N THR A 61 -13.99 -3.58 2.18
CA THR A 61 -15.11 -3.08 1.37
C THR A 61 -16.38 -3.13 2.22
N TYR A 62 -17.33 -2.24 1.96
CA TYR A 62 -18.64 -2.31 2.59
C TYR A 62 -19.57 -3.05 1.62
N GLY A 63 -19.94 -4.28 1.98
CA GLY A 63 -20.98 -5.04 1.28
C GLY A 63 -22.38 -4.58 1.66
#